data_AF-A0A972S156-F1
#
_entry.id   AF-A0A972S156-F1
#
_cell.length_a   1.000
_cell.length_b   1.000
_cell.length_c   1.000
_cell.angle_alpha   90.00
_cell.angle_beta   90.00
_cell.angle_gamma   90.00
#
_symmetry.space_group_name_H-M   'P 1'
#
loop_
_entity.id
_entity.type
_entity.pdbx_description
1 polymer ?
#
loop_
_entity_poly.entity_id
_entity_poly.type
_entity_poly.pdbx_seq_one_letter_code
_entity_poly.pdbx_strand_id
1 'polypeptide(L)'
;MRIWIASLLVALVFVGCSSKKYFEPEEVAGVVSYDGKLPAKIIDVLRDGATLEDGHFISEDGLEEYRLPKDHLFIKKGGGYYIAASRCDRVVVIDQKSKERVYERRFDSKAPVAANIQGSLLALVFDNGSLALYDIDTDELLYSSDQKGSIAVDTKIANPYFLGELVIFPTLDGKLVVVDPKRGRELRTLIAGTKPNFNNVIFLDVIDERLIAATPNKIISVSPQLSSSLDLEISDVLYTKGRVYILTKDGRIILTDPALNILKSRKYSFAHFTGAIYGEYIYIIERGGYIIAVDKDLRVSNIFRFPDQIEEYIFCAKDKVYYGDNYFVLNRP
;
A
#
# COMPACT_ATOMS: atom_id res chain seq x y z
N MET A 1 -31.15 -16.27 -71.01
CA MET A 1 -32.15 -17.02 -70.22
C MET A 1 -31.46 -17.46 -68.93
N ARG A 2 -31.97 -16.99 -67.77
CA ARG A 2 -32.07 -17.66 -66.43
C ARG A 2 -30.96 -18.68 -66.05
N ILE A 3 -30.27 -18.68 -64.90
CA ILE A 3 -30.61 -18.34 -63.49
C ILE A 3 -29.29 -18.28 -62.67
N TRP A 4 -29.27 -17.35 -61.70
CA TRP A 4 -28.62 -17.35 -60.38
C TRP A 4 -27.74 -18.54 -59.93
N ILE A 5 -26.59 -18.22 -59.31
CA ILE A 5 -26.00 -18.84 -58.09
C ILE A 5 -25.03 -17.77 -57.56
N ALA A 6 -25.46 -16.96 -56.59
CA ALA A 6 -25.35 -17.17 -55.14
C ALA A 6 -24.08 -16.53 -54.57
N SER A 7 -24.30 -15.36 -53.97
CA SER A 7 -23.42 -14.70 -53.00
C SER A 7 -22.95 -15.68 -51.93
N LEU A 8 -21.64 -15.90 -51.86
CA LEU A 8 -20.99 -16.50 -50.69
C LEU A 8 -19.60 -15.88 -50.48
N LEU A 9 -19.56 -14.58 -50.21
CA LEU A 9 -18.49 -14.02 -49.40
C LEU A 9 -19.11 -13.69 -48.03
N VAL A 10 -19.38 -14.77 -47.29
CA VAL A 10 -19.69 -14.70 -45.87
C VAL A 10 -18.45 -14.18 -45.15
N ALA A 11 -18.68 -13.17 -44.33
CA ALA A 11 -17.75 -12.50 -43.45
C ALA A 11 -16.71 -13.45 -42.82
N LEU A 12 -15.44 -13.13 -43.07
CA LEU A 12 -14.36 -13.39 -42.12
C LEU A 12 -14.64 -12.54 -40.88
N VAL A 13 -15.57 -13.00 -40.04
CA VAL A 13 -15.75 -12.47 -38.70
C VAL A 13 -14.47 -12.81 -37.96
N PHE A 14 -13.73 -11.77 -37.60
CA PHE A 14 -12.61 -11.80 -36.70
C PHE A 14 -12.93 -12.68 -35.49
N VAL A 15 -12.41 -13.91 -35.46
CA VAL A 15 -12.25 -14.68 -34.22
C VAL A 15 -11.04 -14.10 -33.49
N GLY A 16 -11.13 -12.82 -33.16
CA GLY A 16 -10.24 -12.12 -32.23
C GLY A 16 -10.74 -12.33 -30.81
N CYS A 17 -10.95 -13.58 -30.39
CA CYS A 17 -11.00 -13.89 -28.97
C CYS A 17 -9.56 -13.77 -28.45
N SER A 18 -9.16 -12.56 -28.07
CA SER A 18 -8.00 -12.36 -27.22
C SER A 18 -8.30 -13.05 -25.89
N SER A 19 -7.94 -14.32 -25.75
CA SER A 19 -8.02 -15.01 -24.46
C SER A 19 -7.17 -14.22 -23.47
N LYS A 20 -7.80 -13.81 -22.37
CA LYS A 20 -7.10 -13.13 -21.28
C LYS A 20 -5.95 -14.03 -20.82
N LYS A 21 -4.72 -13.54 -20.91
CA LYS A 21 -3.52 -14.28 -20.49
C LYS A 21 -3.32 -14.09 -18.99
N TYR A 22 -3.06 -15.19 -18.31
CA TYR A 22 -2.77 -15.23 -16.88
C TYR A 22 -1.31 -15.64 -16.67
N PHE A 23 -0.80 -15.41 -15.47
CA PHE A 23 0.50 -15.93 -15.09
C PHE A 23 0.44 -17.46 -15.00
N GLU A 24 1.26 -18.11 -15.82
CA GLU A 24 1.40 -19.56 -15.87
C GLU A 24 2.89 -19.88 -15.72
N PRO A 25 3.33 -20.33 -14.53
CA PRO A 25 4.72 -20.68 -14.30
C PRO A 25 5.10 -21.95 -15.07
N GLU A 26 6.30 -21.98 -15.65
CA GLU A 26 6.83 -23.18 -16.33
C GLU A 26 7.03 -24.33 -15.35
N GLU A 27 7.51 -24.02 -14.14
CA GLU A 27 7.74 -24.98 -13.07
C GLU A 27 7.16 -24.48 -11.75
N VAL A 28 6.55 -25.39 -11.00
CA VAL A 28 6.04 -25.16 -9.65
C VAL A 28 6.84 -26.05 -8.69
N ALA A 29 7.63 -25.42 -7.81
CA ALA A 29 8.53 -26.08 -6.88
C ALA A 29 7.79 -26.82 -5.75
N GLY A 30 6.56 -26.43 -5.45
CA GLY A 30 5.74 -27.08 -4.42
C GLY A 30 4.42 -26.36 -4.16
N VAL A 31 3.70 -26.85 -3.15
CA VAL A 31 2.43 -26.29 -2.66
C VAL A 31 2.62 -25.89 -1.20
N VAL A 32 2.17 -24.69 -0.83
CA VAL A 32 2.16 -24.27 0.59
C VAL A 32 0.83 -24.59 1.25
N SER A 33 0.80 -24.74 2.57
CA SER A 33 -0.40 -25.03 3.36
C SER A 33 -0.49 -24.08 4.55
N TYR A 34 -1.70 -23.63 4.91
CA TYR A 34 -1.88 -22.68 6.00
C TYR A 34 -1.23 -23.18 7.29
N ASP A 35 -0.52 -22.30 7.99
CA ASP A 35 0.16 -22.62 9.26
C ASP A 35 -0.75 -22.34 10.47
N GLY A 36 -1.81 -21.57 10.28
CA GLY A 36 -2.79 -21.33 11.32
C GLY A 36 -3.94 -20.44 10.87
N LYS A 37 -4.78 -20.11 11.85
CA LYS A 37 -5.99 -19.31 11.68
C LYS A 37 -5.89 -17.97 12.39
N LEU A 38 -6.57 -16.98 11.83
CA LEU A 38 -6.91 -15.72 12.46
C LEU A 38 -8.18 -15.87 13.32
N PRO A 39 -8.40 -14.99 14.31
CA PRO A 39 -9.62 -15.02 15.12
C PRO A 39 -10.89 -14.67 14.32
N ALA A 40 -10.76 -13.94 13.22
CA ALA A 40 -11.84 -13.58 12.30
C ALA A 40 -11.28 -13.23 10.91
N LYS A 41 -12.17 -13.07 9.92
CA LYS A 41 -11.79 -12.70 8.55
C LYS A 41 -11.31 -11.25 8.46
N ILE A 42 -10.39 -10.98 7.54
CA ILE A 42 -9.98 -9.61 7.18
C ILE A 42 -11.12 -8.89 6.43
N ILE A 43 -11.46 -7.68 6.87
CA ILE A 43 -12.53 -6.85 6.29
C ILE A 43 -12.01 -5.54 5.67
N ASP A 44 -10.75 -5.19 5.92
CA ASP A 44 -10.12 -3.98 5.42
C ASP A 44 -8.60 -4.11 5.44
N VAL A 45 -7.92 -3.49 4.46
CA VAL A 45 -6.45 -3.45 4.36
C VAL A 45 -6.01 -2.06 3.91
N LEU A 46 -5.13 -1.46 4.69
CA LEU A 46 -4.38 -0.25 4.37
C LEU A 46 -2.89 -0.58 4.23
N ARG A 47 -2.07 0.44 3.98
CA ARG A 47 -0.62 0.26 3.77
C ARG A 47 0.07 -0.46 4.93
N ASP A 48 -0.23 -0.05 6.17
CA ASP A 48 0.51 -0.46 7.36
C ASP A 48 -0.24 -1.50 8.22
N GLY A 49 -1.38 -2.01 7.74
CA GLY A 49 -2.15 -3.00 8.49
C GLY A 49 -3.46 -3.46 7.87
N ALA A 50 -4.10 -4.39 8.57
CA ALA A 50 -5.39 -4.97 8.22
C ALA A 50 -6.33 -5.04 9.42
N THR A 51 -7.63 -4.87 9.19
CA THR A 51 -8.67 -4.98 10.24
C THR A 51 -9.46 -6.27 10.06
N LEU A 52 -9.74 -6.95 11.17
CA LEU A 52 -10.56 -8.17 11.22
C LEU A 52 -11.99 -7.84 11.65
N GLU A 53 -12.94 -8.68 11.24
CA GLU A 53 -14.37 -8.50 11.49
C GLU A 53 -14.73 -8.36 12.99
N ASP A 54 -13.98 -9.01 13.88
CA ASP A 54 -14.21 -8.99 15.33
C ASP A 54 -13.45 -7.86 16.06
N GLY A 55 -12.87 -6.92 15.32
CA GLY A 55 -12.14 -5.76 15.84
C GLY A 55 -10.67 -6.03 16.17
N HIS A 56 -10.17 -7.27 16.04
CA HIS A 56 -8.72 -7.47 15.98
C HIS A 56 -8.13 -6.80 14.75
N PHE A 57 -6.82 -6.61 14.76
CA PHE A 57 -6.11 -6.02 13.64
C PHE A 57 -4.68 -6.56 13.59
N ILE A 58 -4.10 -6.45 12.40
CA ILE A 58 -2.73 -6.87 12.10
C ILE A 58 -1.96 -5.60 11.76
N SER A 59 -0.86 -5.35 12.48
CA SER A 59 0.10 -4.29 12.19
C SER A 59 1.33 -4.86 11.46
N GLU A 60 2.33 -4.03 11.19
CA GLU A 60 3.65 -4.46 10.72
C GLU A 60 4.31 -5.54 11.62
N ASP A 61 3.97 -5.57 12.92
CA ASP A 61 4.48 -6.56 13.88
C ASP A 61 3.70 -7.89 13.87
N GLY A 62 2.56 -7.93 13.16
CA GLY A 62 1.64 -9.07 13.12
C GLY A 62 0.33 -8.80 13.86
N LEU A 63 -0.37 -9.88 14.24
CA LEU A 63 -1.64 -9.80 14.97
C LEU A 63 -1.43 -9.15 16.35
N GLU A 64 -2.20 -8.11 16.66
CA GLU A 64 -2.07 -7.34 17.90
C GLU A 64 -2.99 -7.85 19.01
N GLU A 65 -2.51 -7.77 20.26
CA GLU A 65 -3.27 -8.09 21.47
C GLU A 65 -4.13 -6.90 21.92
N TYR A 66 -4.97 -6.38 21.03
CA TYR A 66 -5.97 -5.35 21.32
C TYR A 66 -7.13 -5.47 20.32
N ARG A 67 -8.33 -5.12 20.77
CA ARG A 67 -9.50 -5.01 19.88
C ARG A 67 -9.91 -3.56 19.74
N LEU A 68 -10.06 -3.11 18.51
CA LEU A 68 -10.55 -1.79 18.19
C LEU A 68 -12.01 -1.62 18.65
N PRO A 69 -12.43 -0.37 18.94
CA PRO A 69 -13.83 -0.09 19.15
C PRO A 69 -14.66 -0.53 17.93
N LYS A 70 -15.93 -0.88 18.18
CA LYS A 70 -16.84 -1.30 17.12
C LYS A 70 -16.87 -0.26 15.98
N ASP A 71 -16.98 -0.75 14.75
CA ASP A 71 -17.09 0.04 13.52
C ASP A 71 -15.85 0.91 13.21
N HIS A 72 -14.71 0.66 13.86
CA HIS A 72 -13.42 1.28 13.55
C HIS A 72 -12.52 0.35 12.75
N LEU A 73 -11.75 0.95 11.85
CA LEU A 73 -10.70 0.32 11.05
C LEU A 73 -9.34 0.80 11.54
N PHE A 74 -8.38 -0.12 11.59
CA PHE A 74 -6.99 0.19 11.90
C PHE A 74 -6.37 1.06 10.80
N ILE A 75 -5.68 2.13 11.17
CA ILE A 75 -4.91 2.98 10.23
C ILE A 75 -3.41 2.72 10.36
N LYS A 76 -2.88 2.91 11.58
CA LYS A 76 -1.44 2.85 11.81
C LYS A 76 -1.12 2.54 13.27
N LYS A 77 0.00 1.84 13.46
CA LYS A 77 0.73 1.70 14.71
C LYS A 77 1.99 2.57 14.62
N GLY A 78 2.22 3.44 15.60
CA GLY A 78 3.35 4.36 15.58
C GLY A 78 3.42 5.24 16.82
N GLY A 79 4.61 5.68 17.20
CA GLY A 79 4.79 6.61 18.32
C GLY A 79 4.32 6.08 19.69
N GLY A 80 4.14 4.77 19.85
CA GLY A 80 3.57 4.17 21.06
C GLY A 80 2.04 4.12 21.08
N TYR A 81 1.37 4.42 19.97
CA TYR A 81 -0.08 4.44 19.85
C TYR A 81 -0.62 3.52 18.76
N TYR A 82 -1.88 3.14 18.88
CA TYR A 82 -2.71 2.67 17.78
C TYR A 82 -3.63 3.79 17.34
N ILE A 83 -3.72 4.03 16.03
CA ILE A 83 -4.66 4.97 15.44
C ILE A 83 -5.69 4.16 14.65
N ALA A 84 -6.96 4.41 14.92
CA ALA A 84 -8.07 3.81 14.20
C ALA A 84 -9.13 4.86 13.87
N ALA A 85 -9.90 4.63 12.82
CA ALA A 85 -10.97 5.52 12.42
C ALA A 85 -12.25 4.79 12.05
N SER A 86 -13.40 5.40 12.31
CA SER A 86 -14.66 4.93 11.77
C SER A 86 -14.75 5.25 10.28
N ARG A 87 -15.56 4.48 9.55
CA ARG A 87 -15.85 4.74 8.13
C ARG A 87 -16.61 6.05 7.87
N CYS A 88 -16.98 6.79 8.91
CA CYS A 88 -17.81 7.99 8.77
C CYS A 88 -17.02 9.27 9.03
N ASP A 89 -16.56 9.45 10.27
CA ASP A 89 -16.11 10.77 10.72
C ASP A 89 -15.24 10.75 11.96
N ARG A 90 -14.87 9.59 12.52
CA ARG A 90 -14.27 9.54 13.86
C ARG A 90 -12.86 9.00 13.81
N VAL A 91 -11.94 9.62 14.54
CA VAL A 91 -10.62 9.07 14.86
C VAL A 91 -10.54 8.74 16.36
N VAL A 92 -9.84 7.68 16.68
CA VAL A 92 -9.43 7.34 18.05
C VAL A 92 -7.92 7.06 18.08
N VAL A 93 -7.28 7.55 19.14
CA VAL A 93 -5.88 7.23 19.47
C VAL A 93 -5.86 6.46 20.77
N ILE A 94 -5.21 5.31 20.76
CA ILE A 94 -5.11 4.40 21.90
C ILE A 94 -3.64 4.24 22.29
N ASP A 95 -3.30 4.44 23.56
CA ASP A 95 -1.95 4.15 24.07
C ASP A 95 -1.70 2.64 24.09
N GLN A 96 -0.56 2.20 23.54
CA GLN A 96 -0.27 0.77 23.40
C GLN A 96 -0.01 0.08 24.73
N LYS A 97 0.45 0.79 25.76
CA LYS A 97 0.83 0.22 27.06
C LYS A 97 -0.36 0.16 28.00
N SER A 98 -1.06 1.27 28.20
CA SER A 98 -2.23 1.34 29.07
C SER A 98 -3.47 0.73 28.43
N LYS A 99 -3.50 0.65 27.09
CA LYS A 99 -4.68 0.29 26.29
C LYS A 99 -5.85 1.27 26.46
N GLU A 100 -5.57 2.46 27.01
CA GLU A 100 -6.56 3.50 27.19
C GLU A 100 -6.67 4.36 25.93
N ARG A 101 -7.88 4.82 25.66
CA ARG A 101 -8.13 5.82 24.61
C ARG A 101 -7.73 7.19 25.14
N VAL A 102 -6.66 7.74 24.56
CA VAL A 102 -6.10 9.03 24.97
C VAL A 102 -6.67 10.20 24.18
N TYR A 103 -7.22 9.94 22.99
CA TYR A 103 -7.83 10.96 22.14
C TYR A 103 -8.98 10.39 21.31
N GLU A 104 -10.02 11.20 21.10
CA GLU A 104 -11.14 10.90 20.20
C GLU A 104 -11.65 12.20 19.61
N ARG A 105 -11.85 12.23 18.29
CA ARG A 105 -12.44 13.39 17.62
C ARG A 105 -13.35 12.97 16.48
N ARG A 106 -14.40 13.76 16.28
CA ARG A 106 -15.37 13.63 15.19
C ARG A 106 -15.17 14.78 14.19
N PHE A 107 -15.26 14.46 12.89
CA PHE A 107 -15.04 15.36 11.77
C PHE A 107 -16.24 15.27 10.82
N ASP A 108 -17.18 16.20 10.94
CA ASP A 108 -18.46 16.17 10.22
C ASP A 108 -18.34 15.71 8.75
N SER A 109 -18.65 14.43 8.50
CA SER A 109 -18.60 13.77 7.18
C SER A 109 -17.21 13.72 6.50
N LYS A 110 -16.13 13.60 7.27
CA LYS A 110 -14.77 13.38 6.75
C LYS A 110 -14.12 12.18 7.44
N ALA A 111 -13.93 11.07 6.74
CA ALA A 111 -13.33 9.87 7.31
C ALA A 111 -11.79 9.95 7.21
N PRO A 112 -11.03 9.85 8.32
CA PRO A 112 -9.58 9.68 8.24
C PRO A 112 -9.22 8.38 7.52
N VAL A 113 -8.37 8.46 6.50
CA VAL A 113 -7.91 7.31 5.69
C VAL A 113 -6.40 7.08 5.77
N ALA A 114 -5.66 8.06 6.30
CA ALA A 114 -4.25 7.91 6.65
C ALA A 114 -3.94 8.80 7.85
N ALA A 115 -3.05 8.34 8.72
CA ALA A 115 -2.71 9.03 9.95
C ALA A 115 -1.32 8.67 10.45
N ASN A 116 -0.68 9.61 11.14
CA ASN A 116 0.51 9.33 11.91
C ASN A 116 0.57 10.22 13.15
N ILE A 117 1.32 9.80 14.16
CA ILE A 117 1.44 10.51 15.43
C ILE A 117 2.90 10.56 15.90
N GLN A 118 3.34 11.72 16.38
CA GLN A 118 4.65 11.91 17.01
C GLN A 118 4.51 12.87 18.19
N GLY A 119 4.72 12.36 19.42
CA GLY A 119 4.39 13.13 20.62
C GLY A 119 2.89 13.41 20.69
N SER A 120 2.51 14.67 20.90
CA SER A 120 1.12 15.13 20.89
C SER A 120 0.58 15.42 19.48
N LEU A 121 1.43 15.43 18.45
CA LEU A 121 1.04 15.84 17.11
C LEU A 121 0.41 14.69 16.34
N LEU A 122 -0.87 14.84 15.99
CA LEU A 122 -1.63 13.90 15.16
C LEU A 122 -1.87 14.50 13.76
N ALA A 123 -1.25 13.90 12.75
CA ALA A 123 -1.40 14.25 11.35
C ALA A 123 -2.43 13.33 10.67
N LEU A 124 -3.40 13.90 9.96
CA LEU A 124 -4.51 13.19 9.32
C LEU A 124 -4.64 13.55 7.84
N VAL A 125 -4.95 12.55 7.02
CA VAL A 125 -5.44 12.68 5.64
C VAL A 125 -6.86 12.12 5.60
N PHE A 126 -7.80 12.90 5.09
CA PHE A 126 -9.20 12.51 4.98
C PHE A 126 -9.54 11.96 3.58
N ASP A 127 -10.58 11.14 3.50
CA ASP A 127 -11.14 10.56 2.28
C ASP A 127 -11.50 11.60 1.19
N ASN A 128 -11.94 12.78 1.61
CA ASN A 128 -12.22 13.90 0.71
C ASN A 128 -10.96 14.66 0.24
N GLY A 129 -9.77 14.24 0.67
CA GLY A 129 -8.48 14.83 0.34
C GLY A 129 -8.01 15.93 1.29
N SER A 130 -8.85 16.43 2.20
CA SER A 130 -8.40 17.44 3.16
C SER A 130 -7.34 16.88 4.12
N LEU A 131 -6.51 17.78 4.63
CA LEU A 131 -5.40 17.50 5.55
C LEU A 131 -5.66 18.21 6.88
N ALA A 132 -5.28 17.60 8.00
CA ALA A 132 -5.26 18.28 9.28
C ALA A 132 -4.08 17.85 10.16
N LEU A 133 -3.60 18.78 10.97
CA LEU A 133 -2.64 18.55 12.04
C LEU A 133 -3.24 19.06 13.34
N TYR A 134 -3.33 18.17 14.34
CA TYR A 134 -3.82 18.49 15.67
C TYR A 134 -2.73 18.30 16.71
N ASP A 135 -2.79 19.10 17.78
CA ASP A 135 -2.22 18.71 19.07
C ASP A 135 -3.30 18.01 19.89
N ILE A 136 -3.08 16.75 20.27
CA ILE A 136 -4.07 15.93 20.97
C ILE A 136 -4.16 16.22 22.47
N ASP A 137 -3.13 16.85 23.06
CA ASP A 137 -3.14 17.20 24.47
C ASP A 137 -4.00 18.45 24.72
N THR A 138 -4.01 19.38 23.76
CA THR A 138 -4.79 20.63 23.82
C THR A 138 -6.06 20.62 22.95
N ASP A 139 -6.24 19.61 22.10
CA ASP A 139 -7.27 19.53 21.05
C ASP A 139 -7.22 20.69 20.03
N GLU A 140 -6.06 21.33 19.88
CA GLU A 140 -5.85 22.48 19.00
C GLU A 140 -5.62 22.05 17.54
N LEU A 141 -6.33 22.70 16.61
CA LEU A 141 -6.06 22.57 15.17
C LEU A 141 -4.87 23.47 14.79
N LEU A 142 -3.72 22.85 14.52
CA LEU A 142 -2.48 23.57 14.18
C LEU A 142 -2.37 23.90 12.68
N TYR A 143 -2.95 23.06 11.83
CA TYR A 143 -2.97 23.26 10.38
C TYR A 143 -4.13 22.50 9.74
N SER A 144 -4.76 23.11 8.74
CA SER A 144 -5.72 22.44 7.87
C SER A 144 -5.59 22.95 6.44
N SER A 145 -5.85 22.07 5.47
CA SER A 145 -5.89 22.46 4.07
C SER A 145 -6.83 21.56 3.28
N ASP A 146 -7.66 22.16 2.44
CA ASP A 146 -8.46 21.41 1.47
C ASP A 146 -7.60 21.13 0.24
N GLN A 147 -7.26 19.85 0.02
CA GLN A 147 -6.61 19.40 -1.20
C GLN A 147 -7.64 18.82 -2.15
N LYS A 148 -7.23 18.62 -3.40
CA LYS A 148 -8.07 17.95 -4.38
C LYS A 148 -8.27 16.49 -3.94
N GLY A 149 -9.52 16.12 -3.66
CA GLY A 149 -9.90 14.72 -3.48
C GLY A 149 -9.74 13.91 -4.76
N SER A 150 -9.85 12.59 -4.65
CA SER A 150 -9.82 11.67 -5.79
C SER A 150 -11.04 10.75 -5.76
N ILE A 151 -11.64 10.50 -6.93
CA ILE A 151 -12.79 9.57 -7.06
C ILE A 151 -12.31 8.11 -6.95
N ALA A 152 -11.08 7.83 -7.37
CA ALA A 152 -10.50 6.49 -7.33
C ALA A 152 -9.06 6.57 -6.78
N VAL A 153 -8.83 5.89 -5.67
CA VAL A 153 -7.53 5.77 -5.00
C VAL A 153 -7.14 4.30 -4.87
N ASP A 154 -5.83 4.05 -4.84
CA ASP A 154 -5.29 2.78 -4.39
C ASP A 154 -5.40 2.69 -2.86
N THR A 155 -5.74 1.52 -2.32
CA THR A 155 -5.94 1.32 -0.88
C THR A 155 -4.65 1.42 -0.07
N LYS A 156 -3.47 1.28 -0.69
CA LYS A 156 -2.17 1.43 -0.02
C LYS A 156 -1.80 2.89 0.25
N ILE A 157 -2.75 3.72 0.69
CA ILE A 157 -2.53 5.15 0.97
C ILE A 157 -1.38 5.29 1.97
N ALA A 158 -0.36 6.05 1.60
CA ALA A 158 0.76 6.33 2.49
C ALA A 158 0.31 7.18 3.68
N ASN A 159 0.87 6.91 4.86
CA ASN A 159 0.63 7.71 6.05
C ASN A 159 1.49 8.99 6.06
N PRO A 160 1.05 10.08 6.72
CA PRO A 160 1.89 11.25 6.99
C PRO A 160 3.23 10.86 7.62
N TYR A 161 4.27 11.63 7.33
CA TYR A 161 5.63 11.36 7.82
C TYR A 161 6.15 12.55 8.62
N PHE A 162 6.66 12.31 9.83
CA PHE A 162 7.33 13.33 10.65
C PHE A 162 8.83 13.35 10.32
N LEU A 163 9.30 14.44 9.72
CA LEU A 163 10.71 14.65 9.38
C LEU A 163 11.30 15.73 10.28
N GLY A 164 11.88 15.30 11.40
CA GLY A 164 12.35 16.21 12.44
C GLY A 164 11.19 17.03 13.00
N GLU A 165 11.22 18.34 12.78
CA GLU A 165 10.15 19.26 13.20
C GLU A 165 9.07 19.47 12.13
N LEU A 166 9.24 18.93 10.92
CA LEU A 166 8.30 19.09 9.81
C LEU A 166 7.36 17.89 9.69
N VAL A 167 6.19 18.12 9.09
CA VAL A 167 5.24 17.05 8.74
C VAL A 167 5.08 17.03 7.23
N ILE A 168 5.18 15.85 6.64
CA ILE A 168 4.96 15.62 5.21
C ILE A 168 3.64 14.88 5.05
N PHE A 169 2.67 15.52 4.41
CA PHE A 169 1.38 14.93 4.10
C PHE A 169 1.37 14.36 2.67
N PRO A 170 1.21 13.04 2.51
CA PRO A 170 0.88 12.43 1.22
C PRO A 170 -0.57 12.74 0.86
N THR A 171 -0.81 13.34 -0.30
CA THR A 171 -2.18 13.63 -0.75
C THR A 171 -2.76 12.49 -1.58
N LEU A 172 -4.08 12.48 -1.70
CA LEU A 172 -4.80 11.55 -2.57
C LEU A 172 -4.66 11.89 -4.07
N ASP A 173 -4.09 13.04 -4.41
CA ASP A 173 -3.85 13.51 -5.77
C ASP A 173 -2.36 13.55 -6.17
N GLY A 174 -1.47 12.90 -5.41
CA GLY A 174 -0.09 12.64 -5.82
C GLY A 174 0.91 13.74 -5.51
N LYS A 175 0.62 14.54 -4.48
CA LYS A 175 1.52 15.56 -3.95
C LYS A 175 2.02 15.17 -2.57
N LEU A 176 3.11 15.80 -2.15
CA LEU A 176 3.63 15.78 -0.79
C LEU A 176 3.62 17.22 -0.28
N VAL A 177 2.75 17.52 0.67
CA VAL A 177 2.61 18.85 1.28
C VAL A 177 3.49 18.89 2.53
N VAL A 178 4.49 19.76 2.55
CA VAL A 178 5.44 19.90 3.67
C VAL A 178 4.98 21.05 4.55
N VAL A 179 4.68 20.75 5.81
CA VAL A 179 4.11 21.68 6.79
C VAL A 179 5.11 21.91 7.92
N ASP A 180 5.18 23.17 8.37
CA ASP A 180 5.85 23.59 9.58
C ASP A 180 4.80 23.76 10.70
N PRO A 181 4.69 22.80 11.65
CA PRO A 181 3.73 22.85 12.73
C PRO A 181 3.86 24.12 13.58
N LYS A 182 5.09 24.59 13.83
CA LYS A 182 5.33 25.77 14.68
C LYS A 182 4.78 27.06 14.07
N ARG A 183 4.67 27.10 12.74
CA ARG A 183 4.13 28.26 12.00
C ARG A 183 2.71 28.03 11.50
N GLY A 184 2.15 26.84 11.67
CA GLY A 184 0.81 26.47 11.18
C GLY A 184 0.64 26.67 9.68
N ARG A 185 1.69 26.48 8.86
CA ARG A 185 1.64 26.75 7.42
C ARG A 185 2.40 25.74 6.57
N GLU A 186 1.94 25.60 5.33
CA GLU A 186 2.68 24.93 4.28
C GLU A 186 3.96 25.71 3.94
N LEU A 187 5.08 24.99 3.85
CA LEU A 187 6.35 25.53 3.38
C LEU A 187 6.55 25.32 1.88
N ARG A 188 6.17 24.13 1.38
CA ARG A 188 6.28 23.74 -0.02
C ARG A 188 5.44 22.52 -0.32
N THR A 189 5.14 22.35 -1.60
CA THR A 189 4.56 21.12 -2.16
C THR A 189 5.53 20.47 -3.14
N LEU A 190 5.67 19.14 -3.08
CA LEU A 190 6.38 18.32 -4.05
C LEU A 190 5.38 17.51 -4.88
N ILE A 191 5.66 17.32 -6.16
CA ILE A 191 4.78 16.56 -7.07
C ILE A 191 5.37 15.15 -7.26
N ALA A 192 4.69 14.14 -6.72
CA ALA A 192 5.04 12.73 -6.87
C ALA A 192 4.30 12.06 -8.05
N GLY A 193 3.15 12.60 -8.47
CA GLY A 193 2.40 12.17 -9.64
C GLY A 193 1.35 13.19 -10.07
N THR A 194 0.88 13.08 -11.31
CA THR A 194 -0.07 14.05 -11.92
C THR A 194 -1.25 13.39 -12.64
N LYS A 195 -1.43 12.08 -12.48
CA LYS A 195 -2.52 11.35 -13.15
C LYS A 195 -3.89 11.71 -12.54
N PRO A 196 -4.98 11.66 -13.32
CA PRO A 196 -6.31 12.04 -12.84
C PRO A 196 -6.94 11.04 -11.87
N ASN A 197 -6.60 9.75 -11.98
CA ASN A 197 -7.14 8.65 -11.17
C ASN A 197 -5.98 7.78 -10.69
N PHE A 198 -6.16 7.06 -9.56
CA PHE A 198 -5.14 6.21 -8.94
C PHE A 198 -3.79 6.96 -8.83
N ASN A 199 -3.84 8.17 -8.30
CA ASN A 199 -2.68 9.05 -8.20
C ASN A 199 -2.31 9.37 -6.75
N ASN A 200 -3.00 8.78 -5.77
CA ASN A 200 -2.60 8.91 -4.37
C ASN A 200 -1.18 8.38 -4.16
N VAL A 201 -0.48 8.96 -3.20
CA VAL A 201 0.83 8.45 -2.80
C VAL A 201 0.61 7.10 -2.09
N ILE A 202 1.27 6.06 -2.59
CA ILE A 202 1.16 4.66 -2.09
C ILE A 202 2.39 4.19 -1.30
N PHE A 203 3.45 5.00 -1.32
CA PHE A 203 4.68 4.78 -0.57
C PHE A 203 5.30 6.13 -0.26
N LEU A 204 5.77 6.33 0.97
CA LEU A 204 6.47 7.52 1.42
C LEU A 204 7.46 7.12 2.51
N ASP A 205 8.73 7.45 2.32
CA ASP A 205 9.75 7.23 3.34
C ASP A 205 10.92 8.23 3.16
N VAL A 206 11.71 8.42 4.21
CA VAL A 206 12.96 9.18 4.17
C VAL A 206 14.14 8.24 4.40
N ILE A 207 14.92 8.03 3.35
CA ILE A 207 15.96 7.01 3.25
C ILE A 207 17.25 7.68 2.81
N ASP A 208 18.32 7.53 3.59
CA ASP A 208 19.65 8.07 3.26
C ASP A 208 19.62 9.56 2.88
N GLU A 209 18.92 10.37 3.69
CA GLU A 209 18.66 11.81 3.47
C GLU A 209 17.86 12.14 2.20
N ARG A 210 17.20 11.14 1.59
CA ARG A 210 16.33 11.30 0.42
C ARG A 210 14.89 11.02 0.80
N LEU A 211 13.99 11.89 0.38
CA LEU A 211 12.56 11.61 0.39
C LEU A 211 12.23 10.73 -0.82
N ILE A 212 11.78 9.51 -0.57
CA ILE A 212 11.32 8.59 -1.62
C ILE A 212 9.80 8.48 -1.52
N ALA A 213 9.11 8.73 -2.63
CA ALA A 213 7.66 8.63 -2.69
C ALA A 213 7.21 8.02 -4.01
N ALA A 214 6.16 7.21 -3.96
CA ALA A 214 5.56 6.63 -5.15
C ALA A 214 4.06 6.86 -5.22
N THR A 215 3.56 7.07 -6.42
CA THR A 215 2.17 6.88 -6.81
C THR A 215 2.08 5.60 -7.67
N PRO A 216 0.88 5.09 -7.99
CA PRO A 216 0.73 3.95 -8.90
C PRO A 216 1.29 4.15 -10.32
N ASN A 217 1.81 5.34 -10.65
CA ASN A 217 2.29 5.69 -12.00
C ASN A 217 3.71 6.26 -12.04
N LYS A 218 4.32 6.51 -10.87
CA LYS A 218 5.61 7.19 -10.78
C LYS A 218 6.24 7.00 -9.41
N ILE A 219 7.55 6.83 -9.36
CA ILE A 219 8.35 6.94 -8.14
C ILE A 219 9.34 8.10 -8.28
N ILE A 220 9.52 8.86 -7.20
CA ILE A 220 10.48 9.96 -7.10
C ILE A 220 11.42 9.70 -5.92
N SER A 221 12.65 10.18 -6.04
CA SER A 221 13.65 10.26 -4.95
C SER A 221 14.24 11.65 -4.96
N VAL A 222 14.10 12.37 -3.85
CA VAL A 222 14.43 13.79 -3.75
C VAL A 222 15.38 14.01 -2.58
N SER A 223 16.57 14.53 -2.87
CA SER A 223 17.54 15.04 -1.90
C SER A 223 17.76 16.54 -2.14
N PRO A 224 18.44 17.27 -1.23
CA PRO A 224 18.77 18.67 -1.47
C PRO A 224 19.62 18.92 -2.74
N GLN A 225 20.45 17.95 -3.14
CA GLN A 225 21.40 18.09 -4.26
C GLN A 225 20.89 17.47 -5.56
N LEU A 226 20.10 16.39 -5.49
CA LEU A 226 19.69 15.61 -6.65
C LEU A 226 18.25 15.12 -6.51
N SER A 227 17.50 15.19 -7.61
CA SER A 227 16.22 14.50 -7.77
C SER A 227 16.29 13.50 -8.92
N SER A 228 15.64 12.35 -8.73
CA SER A 228 15.47 11.32 -9.74
C SER A 228 14.03 10.82 -9.74
N SER A 229 13.60 10.27 -10.87
CA SER A 229 12.26 9.69 -10.99
C SER A 229 12.20 8.60 -12.05
N LEU A 230 11.30 7.64 -11.85
CA LEU A 230 10.95 6.64 -12.85
C LEU A 230 9.43 6.66 -13.07
N ASP A 231 9.01 6.85 -14.32
CA ASP A 231 7.61 6.75 -14.72
C ASP A 231 7.30 5.28 -15.06
N LEU A 232 6.53 4.62 -14.19
CA LEU A 232 6.27 3.17 -14.20
C LEU A 232 4.84 2.92 -13.71
N GLU A 233 4.18 1.87 -14.20
CA GLU A 233 2.92 1.42 -13.61
C GLU A 233 3.21 0.57 -12.36
N ILE A 234 3.15 1.19 -11.19
CA ILE A 234 3.57 0.60 -9.90
C ILE A 234 2.38 -0.04 -9.20
N SER A 235 2.55 -1.26 -8.69
CA SER A 235 1.60 -1.93 -7.79
C SER A 235 2.03 -1.86 -6.33
N ASP A 236 3.34 -1.86 -6.07
CA ASP A 236 3.91 -1.74 -4.73
C ASP A 236 5.38 -1.30 -4.76
N VAL A 237 5.87 -0.80 -3.63
CA VAL A 237 7.27 -0.47 -3.38
C VAL A 237 7.67 -1.06 -2.02
N LEU A 238 8.79 -1.78 -1.99
CA LEU A 238 9.42 -2.25 -0.76
C LEU A 238 10.77 -1.55 -0.59
N TYR A 239 11.05 -1.05 0.60
CA TYR A 239 12.37 -0.61 0.99
C TYR A 239 12.92 -1.48 2.12
N THR A 240 14.12 -2.01 1.95
CA THR A 240 14.74 -2.92 2.92
C THR A 240 16.24 -3.04 2.66
N LYS A 241 17.04 -2.99 3.72
CA LYS A 241 18.51 -3.14 3.67
C LYS A 241 19.17 -2.23 2.63
N GLY A 242 18.74 -0.97 2.52
CA GLY A 242 19.31 0.00 1.58
C GLY A 242 18.93 -0.21 0.11
N ARG A 243 17.94 -1.06 -0.18
CA ARG A 243 17.48 -1.39 -1.54
C ARG A 243 16.02 -1.04 -1.71
N VAL A 244 15.68 -0.51 -2.88
CA VAL A 244 14.29 -0.23 -3.28
C VAL A 244 13.87 -1.26 -4.31
N TYR A 245 12.81 -2.00 -4.02
CA TYR A 245 12.19 -2.94 -4.94
C TYR A 245 10.86 -2.36 -5.42
N ILE A 246 10.76 -2.08 -6.71
CA ILE A 246 9.56 -1.55 -7.34
C ILE A 246 8.86 -2.72 -8.04
N LEU A 247 7.64 -3.01 -7.60
CA LEU A 247 6.77 -4.00 -8.21
C LEU A 247 5.83 -3.28 -9.17
N THR A 248 5.78 -3.75 -10.40
CA THR A 248 4.96 -3.13 -11.45
C THR A 248 3.73 -3.94 -11.78
N LYS A 249 2.66 -3.27 -12.23
CA LYS A 249 1.38 -3.87 -12.62
C LYS A 249 1.50 -4.84 -13.80
N ASP A 250 2.53 -4.68 -14.63
CA ASP A 250 2.80 -5.61 -15.72
C ASP A 250 3.59 -6.85 -15.26
N GLY A 251 3.90 -7.03 -13.98
CA GLY A 251 4.57 -8.23 -13.47
C GLY A 251 6.09 -8.14 -13.52
N ARG A 252 6.67 -6.94 -13.32
CA ARG A 252 8.13 -6.73 -13.25
C ARG A 252 8.54 -6.38 -11.83
N ILE A 253 9.66 -6.93 -11.38
CA ILE A 253 10.33 -6.49 -10.16
C ILE A 253 11.58 -5.75 -10.59
N ILE A 254 11.71 -4.50 -10.18
CA ILE A 254 12.86 -3.64 -10.49
C ILE A 254 13.58 -3.35 -9.18
N LEU A 255 14.84 -3.77 -9.08
CA LEU A 255 15.73 -3.44 -7.97
C LEU A 255 16.51 -2.17 -8.33
N THR A 256 16.42 -1.17 -7.48
CA THR A 256 17.18 0.08 -7.59
C THR A 256 17.95 0.38 -6.30
N ASP A 257 18.91 1.28 -6.40
CA ASP A 257 19.43 1.99 -5.23
C ASP A 257 18.43 3.08 -4.76
N PRO A 258 18.66 3.76 -3.61
CA PRO A 258 17.81 4.85 -3.13
C PRO A 258 17.77 6.08 -4.04
N ALA A 259 18.75 6.24 -4.95
CA ALA A 259 18.76 7.27 -5.98
C ALA A 259 17.97 6.84 -7.24
N LEU A 260 17.29 5.70 -7.20
CA LEU A 260 16.52 5.11 -8.29
C LEU A 260 17.35 4.73 -9.52
N ASN A 261 18.65 4.49 -9.36
CA ASN A 261 19.45 3.86 -10.40
C ASN A 261 19.07 2.38 -10.48
N ILE A 262 18.64 1.92 -11.64
CA ILE A 262 18.23 0.52 -11.85
C ILE A 262 19.46 -0.37 -11.79
N LEU A 263 19.47 -1.31 -10.84
CA LEU A 263 20.53 -2.31 -10.68
C LEU A 263 20.17 -3.61 -11.39
N LYS A 264 18.90 -4.01 -11.30
CA LYS A 264 18.41 -5.25 -11.92
C LYS A 264 16.90 -5.20 -12.14
N SER A 265 16.41 -5.99 -13.09
CA SER A 265 15.00 -6.21 -13.31
C SER A 265 14.72 -7.68 -13.65
N ARG A 266 13.56 -8.18 -13.23
CA ARG A 266 13.06 -9.51 -13.58
C ARG A 266 11.58 -9.44 -13.93
N LYS A 267 11.20 -10.07 -15.04
CA LYS A 267 9.83 -10.09 -15.55
C LYS A 267 9.18 -11.46 -15.29
N TYR A 268 7.96 -11.42 -14.78
CA TYR A 268 7.02 -12.53 -14.66
C TYR A 268 5.81 -12.17 -15.54
N SER A 269 5.82 -12.64 -16.78
CA SER A 269 4.82 -12.27 -17.77
C SER A 269 3.40 -12.56 -17.28
N PHE A 270 2.52 -11.56 -17.31
CA PHE A 270 1.13 -11.64 -16.87
C PHE A 270 0.91 -11.83 -15.36
N ALA A 271 1.96 -11.74 -14.53
CA ALA A 271 1.82 -11.78 -13.08
C ALA A 271 1.19 -10.51 -12.53
N HIS A 272 0.16 -10.67 -11.70
CA HIS A 272 -0.49 -9.57 -11.00
C HIS A 272 -0.14 -9.63 -9.52
N PHE A 273 0.80 -8.77 -9.10
CA PHE A 273 1.27 -8.74 -7.72
C PHE A 273 0.24 -8.07 -6.80
N THR A 274 -0.13 -8.75 -5.72
CA THR A 274 -1.14 -8.28 -4.76
C THR A 274 -0.59 -8.05 -3.34
N GLY A 275 0.57 -8.64 -3.03
CA GLY A 275 1.30 -8.41 -1.79
C GLY A 275 2.75 -8.83 -1.95
N ALA A 276 3.63 -8.25 -1.16
CA ALA A 276 5.03 -8.61 -1.18
C ALA A 276 5.67 -8.38 0.20
N ILE A 277 6.67 -9.19 0.51
CA ILE A 277 7.35 -9.15 1.81
C ILE A 277 8.80 -9.61 1.69
N TYR A 278 9.66 -8.97 2.47
CA TYR A 278 11.08 -9.26 2.51
C TYR A 278 11.42 -10.21 3.65
N GLY A 279 12.09 -11.32 3.33
CA GLY A 279 12.60 -12.29 4.31
C GLY A 279 13.94 -12.90 3.86
N GLU A 280 14.02 -14.23 3.86
CA GLU A 280 15.16 -14.92 3.23
C GLU A 280 15.22 -14.60 1.73
N TYR A 281 14.06 -14.67 1.08
CA TYR A 281 13.77 -14.23 -0.28
C TYR A 281 12.87 -13.00 -0.25
N ILE A 282 12.62 -12.42 -1.42
CA ILE A 282 11.48 -11.54 -1.61
C ILE A 282 10.33 -12.45 -2.03
N TYR A 283 9.32 -12.53 -1.17
CA TYR A 283 8.12 -13.31 -1.43
C TYR A 283 7.06 -12.38 -2.00
N ILE A 284 6.52 -12.73 -3.16
CA ILE A 284 5.49 -11.95 -3.84
C ILE A 284 4.30 -12.84 -4.05
N ILE A 285 3.14 -12.35 -3.61
CA ILE A 285 1.87 -13.03 -3.81
C ILE A 285 1.29 -12.57 -5.13
N GLU A 286 1.10 -13.53 -6.02
CA GLU A 286 0.49 -13.37 -7.34
C GLU A 286 -0.99 -13.75 -7.26
N ARG A 287 -1.84 -12.90 -7.83
CA ARG A 287 -3.29 -12.98 -7.72
C ARG A 287 -3.88 -14.32 -8.16
N GLY A 288 -3.27 -14.96 -9.16
CA GLY A 288 -3.67 -16.27 -9.69
C GLY A 288 -3.43 -17.46 -8.76
N GLY A 289 -2.92 -17.24 -7.54
CA GLY A 289 -2.71 -18.30 -6.55
C GLY A 289 -1.28 -18.86 -6.56
N TYR A 290 -0.29 -17.98 -6.74
CA TYR A 290 1.13 -18.36 -6.67
C TYR A 290 1.92 -17.47 -5.70
N ILE A 291 2.94 -18.04 -5.09
CA ILE A 291 3.98 -17.31 -4.35
C ILE A 291 5.26 -17.38 -5.16
N ILE A 292 5.80 -16.22 -5.53
CA ILE A 292 7.10 -16.09 -6.19
C ILE A 292 8.12 -15.79 -5.09
N ALA A 293 9.03 -16.73 -4.82
CA ALA A 293 10.17 -16.53 -3.94
C ALA A 293 11.41 -16.23 -4.80
N VAL A 294 11.83 -14.98 -4.87
CA VAL A 294 12.99 -14.54 -5.67
C VAL A 294 14.14 -14.12 -4.78
N ASP A 295 15.38 -14.44 -5.16
CA ASP A 295 16.54 -13.99 -4.41
C ASP A 295 16.67 -12.45 -4.46
N LYS A 296 17.39 -11.91 -3.48
CA LYS A 296 17.50 -10.46 -3.24
C LYS A 296 18.16 -9.69 -4.39
N ASP A 297 18.88 -10.37 -5.27
CA ASP A 297 19.52 -9.82 -6.47
C ASP A 297 18.74 -10.13 -7.76
N LEU A 298 17.54 -10.70 -7.64
CA LEU A 298 16.62 -11.02 -8.74
C LEU A 298 17.18 -11.98 -9.81
N ARG A 299 18.11 -12.87 -9.44
CA ARG A 299 18.81 -13.82 -10.32
C ARG A 299 18.08 -15.14 -10.49
N VAL A 300 17.53 -15.70 -9.42
CA VAL A 300 16.83 -16.98 -9.38
C VAL A 300 15.53 -16.86 -8.60
N SER A 301 14.54 -17.65 -8.96
CA SER A 301 13.29 -17.73 -8.21
C SER A 301 12.70 -19.12 -8.24
N ASN A 302 11.96 -19.43 -7.19
CA ASN A 302 11.12 -20.60 -7.08
C ASN A 302 9.66 -20.14 -6.98
N ILE A 303 8.77 -20.93 -7.56
CA ILE A 303 7.34 -20.61 -7.60
C ILE A 303 6.60 -21.70 -6.84
N PHE A 304 5.79 -21.30 -5.88
CA PHE A 304 4.96 -22.19 -5.08
C PHE A 304 3.50 -21.93 -5.38
N ARG A 305 2.67 -22.98 -5.38
CA ARG A 305 1.22 -22.83 -5.48
C ARG A 305 0.64 -22.47 -4.12
N PHE A 306 -0.16 -21.41 -4.11
CA PHE A 306 -1.01 -21.02 -2.99
C PHE A 306 -2.23 -21.98 -2.95
N PRO A 307 -2.79 -22.31 -1.76
CA PRO A 307 -3.96 -23.19 -1.66
C PRO A 307 -5.17 -22.72 -2.45
N ASP A 308 -5.35 -21.40 -2.52
CA ASP A 308 -6.52 -20.74 -3.09
C ASP A 308 -6.10 -19.70 -4.13
N GLN A 309 -7.04 -19.34 -5.01
CA GLN A 309 -6.92 -18.10 -5.78
C GLN A 309 -7.08 -16.91 -4.83
N ILE A 310 -6.37 -15.80 -5.10
CA ILE A 310 -6.41 -14.62 -4.25
C ILE A 310 -7.51 -13.68 -4.73
N GLU A 311 -8.70 -13.85 -4.18
CA GLU A 311 -9.89 -13.06 -4.50
C GLU A 311 -10.31 -12.11 -3.38
N GLU A 312 -9.91 -12.41 -2.14
CA GLU A 312 -10.15 -11.59 -0.95
C GLU A 312 -8.94 -10.70 -0.60
N TYR A 313 -9.07 -9.92 0.49
CA TYR A 313 -8.00 -9.11 1.03
C TYR A 313 -6.80 -9.96 1.47
N ILE A 314 -5.61 -9.45 1.19
CA ILE A 314 -4.34 -10.04 1.61
C ILE A 314 -3.49 -8.97 2.28
N PHE A 315 -2.82 -9.34 3.37
CA PHE A 315 -1.87 -8.48 4.04
C PHE A 315 -0.60 -9.26 4.36
N CYS A 316 0.55 -8.61 4.20
CA CYS A 316 1.85 -9.21 4.47
C CYS A 316 2.54 -8.39 5.55
N ALA A 317 2.95 -9.03 6.65
CA ALA A 317 3.66 -8.37 7.73
C ALA A 317 4.65 -9.33 8.39
N LYS A 318 5.78 -8.78 8.82
CA LYS A 318 6.90 -9.51 9.43
C LYS A 318 7.41 -10.67 8.58
N ASP A 319 6.99 -11.89 8.88
CA ASP A 319 7.34 -13.15 8.21
C ASP A 319 6.09 -13.93 7.79
N LYS A 320 4.92 -13.27 7.78
CA LYS A 320 3.63 -13.89 7.54
C LYS A 320 2.85 -13.26 6.41
N VAL A 321 2.05 -14.10 5.76
CA VAL A 321 1.03 -13.71 4.79
C VAL A 321 -0.31 -14.08 5.37
N TYR A 322 -1.22 -13.10 5.45
CA TYR A 322 -2.56 -13.24 6.00
C TYR A 322 -3.58 -13.16 4.87
N TYR A 323 -4.47 -14.15 4.78
CA TYR A 323 -5.48 -14.24 3.73
C TYR A 323 -6.77 -14.88 4.27
N GLY A 324 -7.90 -14.22 4.07
CA GLY A 324 -9.19 -14.64 4.64
C GLY A 324 -9.12 -14.69 6.18
N ASP A 325 -9.38 -15.87 6.76
CA ASP A 325 -9.22 -16.19 8.18
C ASP A 325 -7.96 -17.02 8.48
N ASN A 326 -6.96 -17.04 7.60
CA ASN A 326 -5.78 -17.90 7.73
C ASN A 326 -4.46 -17.13 7.56
N TYR A 327 -3.35 -17.77 7.96
CA TYR A 327 -2.01 -17.26 7.69
C TYR A 327 -1.00 -18.37 7.35
N PHE A 328 0.09 -17.98 6.70
CA PHE A 328 1.30 -18.80 6.51
C PHE A 328 2.52 -18.06 7.05
N VAL A 329 3.53 -18.81 7.46
CA VAL A 329 4.86 -18.33 7.86
C VAL A 329 5.83 -18.66 6.72
N LEU A 330 6.49 -17.64 6.20
CA LEU A 330 7.34 -17.76 5.00
C LEU A 330 8.73 -18.32 5.30
N ASN A 331 9.26 -18.12 6.51
CA ASN A 331 10.55 -18.67 6.92
C ASN A 331 10.30 -19.84 7.90
N ARG A 332 10.30 -21.07 7.38
CA ARG A 332 10.45 -22.25 8.24
C ARG A 332 11.95 -22.45 8.48
N PRO A 333 12.42 -22.55 9.74
CA PRO A 333 13.82 -22.85 10.04
C PRO A 333 14.23 -24.23 9.54
#